data_AF-A0A0K1JHQ2-F1
#
_entry.id   AF-A0A0K1JHQ2-F1
#
_cell.length_a   1.000
_cell.length_b   1.000
_cell.length_c   1.000
_cell.angle_alpha   90.00
_cell.angle_beta   90.00
_cell.angle_gamma   90.00
#
_symmetry.space_group_name_H-M   'P 1'
#
loop_
_entity.id
_entity.type
_entity.pdbx_description
1 polymer ?
#
loop_
_entity_poly.entity_id
_entity_poly.type
_entity_poly.pdbx_seq_one_letter_code
_entity_poly.pdbx_strand_id
1 'polypeptide(L)'
;MLVAVLTVCCLLALSACGGIPKQSAVQPRLAVGTDSGKEVNRVSIDPLPPQSGATREQVAAGFIKAHIGTDDAFATAKDFMAPAAQQRWGPDQSIVVLRDHNLTITRKGNVVTVSAVAIAQVSSDGHLSELPEPKSMSVALPMAKVGEDWRVAQVPPTLGLWLAKDDFTRLYTPRQIFYGAIGQKKVLVPDTRWLSEPASVTAMAKAVLTPPPAWLSPAVRHQMPAGIDLPVQSVPVSDDGTAQVELPPEIRDASPADRVLLWACMLQTLSLGPKVQKVEVTVGGAPLQVPQFPPQPASAGDLGYQAIVSNDGPAILRDGEQLQWETDTLGSENDHNTKLRPEEETLPSLPAITRNWTLLAADSQARELAAVSGDLRTISRWVGGHRYDRPAFATGLVRPSYDGDGSLWLAGRALATAGPTPTTGKPDAAGPATVWVIDTGDPVEQAQPKAIDAPWLAGRDVLALEVSAEGQRVALVVRERNGGRTSLLISAIQRDPQGEVESLTPPRVVNDSVTHLTDVSWVNSTTLAVVGKLRSDPSQERPILVNLDGFAAPLRRADGAVRVVGGTRSQDNVSVVTNRDTILVRQGEAWKKVATGQDLVVPAPQ
;
A
#
# COMPACT_ATOMS: atom_id res chain seq x y z
N MET A 1 -84.48 43.51 -19.38
CA MET A 1 -83.30 43.22 -20.22
C MET A 1 -81.96 43.68 -19.60
N LEU A 2 -81.93 44.10 -18.32
CA LEU A 2 -80.68 44.38 -17.58
C LEU A 2 -80.21 43.16 -16.75
N VAL A 3 -81.13 42.25 -16.43
CA VAL A 3 -80.85 41.03 -15.64
C VAL A 3 -80.16 39.94 -16.47
N ALA A 4 -80.38 39.92 -17.80
CA ALA A 4 -79.76 38.92 -18.68
C ALA A 4 -78.27 39.20 -18.96
N VAL A 5 -77.83 40.46 -18.87
CA VAL A 5 -76.43 40.84 -19.11
C VAL A 5 -75.57 40.60 -17.86
N LEU A 6 -76.13 40.72 -16.65
CA LEU A 6 -75.41 40.41 -15.41
C LEU A 6 -75.19 38.91 -15.21
N THR A 7 -76.11 38.06 -15.66
CA THR A 7 -75.98 36.60 -15.51
C THR A 7 -74.92 36.01 -16.43
N VAL A 8 -74.71 36.57 -17.63
CA VAL A 8 -73.69 36.11 -18.59
C VAL A 8 -72.28 36.55 -18.17
N CYS A 9 -72.12 37.71 -17.52
CA CYS A 9 -70.81 38.13 -16.97
C CYS A 9 -70.39 37.32 -15.72
N CYS A 10 -71.34 36.84 -14.90
CA CYS A 10 -71.01 35.98 -13.75
C CYS A 10 -70.63 34.54 -14.14
N LEU A 11 -71.04 34.04 -15.32
CA LEU A 11 -70.72 32.69 -15.78
C LEU A 11 -69.32 32.57 -16.43
N LEU A 12 -68.73 33.68 -16.87
CA LEU A 12 -67.37 33.70 -17.45
C LEU A 12 -66.26 33.94 -16.42
N ALA A 13 -66.61 34.28 -15.17
CA ALA A 13 -65.64 34.54 -14.09
C ALA A 13 -65.33 33.32 -13.21
N LEU A 14 -65.92 32.14 -13.47
CA LEU A 14 -65.78 30.93 -12.63
C LEU A 14 -65.07 29.73 -13.29
N SER A 15 -64.45 29.89 -14.47
CA SER A 15 -63.62 28.83 -15.08
C SER A 15 -62.14 29.20 -15.23
N ALA A 16 -61.63 30.09 -14.37
CA ALA A 16 -60.20 30.31 -14.17
C ALA A 16 -59.68 29.55 -12.93
N CYS A 17 -59.97 28.25 -12.85
CA CYS A 17 -59.21 27.35 -11.98
C CYS A 17 -57.99 26.86 -12.77
N GLY A 18 -56.85 27.52 -12.59
CA GLY A 18 -55.55 26.96 -13.00
C GLY A 18 -55.33 25.63 -12.29
N GLY A 19 -55.33 24.54 -13.04
CA GLY A 19 -55.03 23.21 -12.52
C GLY A 19 -53.58 23.17 -12.04
N ILE A 20 -53.37 22.91 -10.76
CA ILE A 20 -52.05 22.58 -10.20
C ILE A 20 -51.64 21.21 -10.79
N PRO A 21 -50.51 21.10 -11.52
CA PRO A 21 -50.09 19.81 -12.07
C PRO A 21 -49.77 18.84 -10.92
N LYS A 22 -50.41 17.67 -10.90
CA LYS A 22 -50.22 16.61 -9.90
C LYS A 22 -49.01 15.71 -10.19
N GLN A 23 -48.20 16.03 -11.19
CA GLN A 23 -46.94 15.35 -11.50
C GLN A 23 -45.88 16.39 -11.90
N SER A 24 -45.16 16.91 -10.90
CA SER A 24 -43.83 17.46 -11.15
C SER A 24 -42.83 16.32 -10.96
N ALA A 25 -42.03 16.00 -11.98
CA ALA A 25 -40.84 15.19 -11.76
C ALA A 25 -40.01 15.85 -10.65
N VAL A 26 -39.62 15.09 -9.64
CA VAL A 26 -38.67 15.57 -8.62
C VAL A 26 -37.37 15.87 -9.38
N GLN A 27 -37.08 17.15 -9.57
CA GLN A 27 -35.75 17.59 -9.96
C GLN A 27 -34.96 17.70 -8.66
N PRO A 28 -33.92 16.87 -8.43
CA PRO A 28 -33.02 17.09 -7.31
C PRO A 28 -32.37 18.45 -7.53
N ARG A 29 -32.80 19.45 -6.76
CA ARG A 29 -32.09 20.73 -6.67
C ARG A 29 -30.83 20.45 -5.85
N LEU A 30 -29.67 20.94 -6.31
CA LEU A 30 -28.46 20.96 -5.49
C LEU A 30 -28.80 21.47 -4.09
N ALA A 31 -28.45 20.70 -3.07
CA ALA A 31 -28.43 21.19 -1.71
C ALA A 31 -27.37 22.29 -1.64
N VAL A 32 -27.81 23.54 -1.66
CA VAL A 32 -27.00 24.68 -1.24
C VAL A 32 -26.91 24.59 0.28
N GLY A 33 -25.69 24.54 0.79
CA GLY A 33 -25.38 24.15 2.16
C GLY A 33 -25.96 25.06 3.24
N THR A 34 -26.25 24.43 4.38
CA THR A 34 -26.12 25.02 5.70
C THR A 34 -25.66 23.91 6.65
N ASP A 35 -24.36 23.93 6.90
CA ASP A 35 -23.67 23.78 8.18
C ASP A 35 -24.09 22.72 9.23
N SER A 36 -23.04 22.01 9.69
CA SER A 36 -22.86 21.51 11.05
C SER A 36 -23.70 20.30 11.51
N GLY A 37 -23.61 19.18 10.79
CA GLY A 37 -23.98 17.86 11.28
C GLY A 37 -22.83 17.16 12.02
N LYS A 38 -22.55 17.57 13.27
CA LYS A 38 -21.61 16.93 14.22
C LYS A 38 -20.39 16.28 13.56
N GLU A 39 -19.47 17.11 13.07
CA GLU A 39 -18.09 16.69 12.89
C GLU A 39 -17.57 16.21 14.25
N VAL A 40 -16.91 15.05 14.22
CA VAL A 40 -16.14 14.57 15.37
C VAL A 40 -15.18 15.69 15.72
N ASN A 41 -15.30 16.21 16.95
CA ASN A 41 -14.56 17.34 17.50
C ASN A 41 -13.04 17.13 17.36
N ARG A 42 -12.49 17.39 16.18
CA ARG A 42 -11.06 17.47 15.89
C ARG A 42 -10.80 18.93 15.58
N VAL A 43 -9.91 19.53 16.34
CA VAL A 43 -9.55 20.95 16.22
C VAL A 43 -9.06 21.19 14.78
N SER A 44 -9.89 21.81 13.93
CA SER A 44 -9.40 22.38 12.66
C SER A 44 -8.47 23.52 13.03
N ILE A 45 -7.21 23.43 12.62
CA ILE A 45 -6.25 24.52 12.78
C ILE A 45 -6.27 25.27 11.46
N ASP A 46 -7.23 26.17 11.33
CA ASP A 46 -7.27 27.06 10.19
C ASP A 46 -6.10 28.04 10.32
N PRO A 47 -5.27 28.19 9.27
CA PRO A 47 -4.19 29.15 9.31
C PRO A 47 -4.75 30.57 9.41
N LEU A 48 -3.96 31.49 9.96
CA LEU A 48 -4.36 32.89 10.03
C LEU A 48 -4.01 33.60 8.71
N PRO A 49 -4.89 34.48 8.19
CA PRO A 49 -4.59 35.30 7.01
C PRO A 49 -3.46 36.31 7.29
N PRO A 50 -2.84 36.90 6.24
CA PRO A 50 -1.81 37.92 6.43
C PRO A 50 -2.36 39.12 7.19
N GLN A 51 -1.65 39.52 8.26
CA GLN A 51 -1.96 40.74 8.98
C GLN A 51 -1.59 41.98 8.14
N SER A 52 -2.41 43.03 8.22
CA SER A 52 -2.06 44.30 7.59
C SER A 52 -0.79 44.89 8.22
N GLY A 53 0.07 45.46 7.39
CA GLY A 53 1.37 45.98 7.81
C GLY A 53 2.42 44.90 8.12
N ALA A 54 2.14 43.61 7.88
CA ALA A 54 3.12 42.54 8.05
C ALA A 54 4.37 42.77 7.18
N THR A 55 5.53 42.48 7.75
CA THR A 55 6.81 42.50 7.04
C THR A 55 6.85 41.45 5.94
N ARG A 56 7.74 41.60 4.96
CA ARG A 56 7.93 40.63 3.86
C ARG A 56 8.25 39.23 4.41
N GLU A 57 9.07 39.19 5.45
CA GLU A 57 9.52 38.00 6.16
C GLU A 57 8.35 37.30 6.85
N GLN A 58 7.48 38.06 7.53
CA GLN A 58 6.26 37.54 8.14
C GLN A 58 5.27 37.02 7.09
N VAL A 59 5.09 37.72 5.97
CA VAL A 59 4.21 37.28 4.86
C VAL A 59 4.75 35.98 4.23
N ALA A 60 6.04 35.90 3.96
CA ALA A 60 6.67 34.70 3.41
C ALA A 60 6.59 33.49 4.37
N ALA A 61 6.82 33.71 5.67
CA ALA A 61 6.66 32.67 6.69
C ALA A 61 5.21 32.22 6.83
N GLY A 62 4.28 33.19 6.86
CA GLY A 62 2.85 32.96 6.95
C GLY A 62 2.32 32.17 5.76
N PHE A 63 2.78 32.48 4.54
CA PHE A 63 2.45 31.71 3.33
C PHE A 63 2.80 30.22 3.48
N ILE A 64 4.03 29.89 3.90
CA ILE A 64 4.44 28.49 4.10
C ILE A 64 3.64 27.84 5.25
N LYS A 65 3.42 28.56 6.35
CA LYS A 65 2.60 28.06 7.47
C LYS A 65 1.14 27.85 7.09
N ALA A 66 0.62 28.60 6.13
CA ALA A 66 -0.75 28.49 5.65
C ALA A 66 -0.98 27.26 4.75
N HIS A 67 0.07 26.51 4.40
CA HIS A 67 -0.07 25.24 3.69
C HIS A 67 -0.87 24.18 4.47
N ILE A 68 -1.06 24.35 5.78
CA ILE A 68 -1.92 23.47 6.61
C ILE A 68 -3.42 23.64 6.30
N GLY A 69 -3.80 24.67 5.56
CA GLY A 69 -5.20 24.98 5.30
C GLY A 69 -5.94 23.84 4.62
N THR A 70 -7.13 23.52 5.12
CA THR A 70 -8.07 22.57 4.52
C THR A 70 -9.27 23.26 3.88
N ASP A 71 -9.20 24.59 3.76
CA ASP A 71 -10.22 25.41 3.10
C ASP A 71 -10.23 25.17 1.57
N ASP A 72 -11.32 25.58 0.93
CA ASP A 72 -11.52 25.38 -0.50
C ASP A 72 -10.34 25.93 -1.31
N ALA A 73 -9.56 25.00 -1.88
CA ALA A 73 -8.39 25.26 -2.70
C ALA A 73 -7.32 26.14 -2.02
N PHE A 74 -7.08 25.98 -0.71
CA PHE A 74 -6.03 26.67 0.04
C PHE A 74 -6.19 28.21 0.02
N ALA A 75 -7.42 28.70 0.22
CA ALA A 75 -7.79 30.11 0.12
C ALA A 75 -6.95 31.01 1.02
N THR A 76 -6.74 30.60 2.28
CA THR A 76 -5.95 31.39 3.22
C THR A 76 -4.47 31.49 2.81
N ALA A 77 -3.89 30.42 2.23
CA ALA A 77 -2.53 30.50 1.69
C ALA A 77 -2.48 31.47 0.50
N LYS A 78 -3.50 31.47 -0.35
CA LYS A 78 -3.64 32.40 -1.47
C LYS A 78 -3.75 33.86 -1.02
N ASP A 79 -4.29 34.15 0.17
CA ASP A 79 -4.35 35.53 0.69
C ASP A 79 -2.97 36.16 0.90
N PHE A 80 -1.92 35.36 1.14
CA PHE A 80 -0.53 35.84 1.22
C PHE A 80 0.07 36.19 -0.15
N MET A 81 -0.59 35.82 -1.25
CA MET A 81 -0.08 35.95 -2.61
C MET A 81 -0.69 37.14 -3.34
N ALA A 82 0.05 37.68 -4.33
CA ALA A 82 -0.50 38.65 -5.25
C ALA A 82 -1.48 37.97 -6.22
N PRO A 83 -2.52 38.67 -6.75
CA PRO A 83 -3.54 38.04 -7.59
C PRO A 83 -3.00 37.25 -8.79
N ALA A 84 -1.95 37.74 -9.44
CA ALA A 84 -1.32 37.03 -10.56
C ALA A 84 -0.58 35.74 -10.15
N ALA A 85 -0.10 35.65 -8.91
CA ALA A 85 0.55 34.46 -8.38
C ALA A 85 -0.47 33.39 -7.99
N GLN A 86 -1.62 33.79 -7.42
CA GLN A 86 -2.71 32.88 -7.03
C GLN A 86 -3.19 32.01 -8.20
N GLN A 87 -3.24 32.58 -9.42
CA GLN A 87 -3.68 31.87 -10.63
C GLN A 87 -2.66 30.86 -11.17
N ARG A 88 -1.40 30.91 -10.70
CA ARG A 88 -0.31 30.08 -11.21
C ARG A 88 0.13 28.99 -10.24
N TRP A 89 -0.17 29.14 -8.96
CA TRP A 89 0.22 28.18 -7.94
C TRP A 89 -0.81 27.04 -7.84
N GLY A 90 -0.32 25.81 -8.05
CA GLY A 90 -1.11 24.59 -7.90
C GLY A 90 -0.60 23.78 -6.71
N PRO A 91 -1.33 23.71 -5.58
CA PRO A 91 -0.87 23.02 -4.38
C PRO A 91 -0.80 21.49 -4.54
N ASP A 92 -1.63 20.92 -5.43
CA ASP A 92 -1.81 19.47 -5.58
C ASP A 92 -0.68 18.76 -6.35
N GLN A 93 0.44 19.45 -6.62
CA GLN A 93 1.53 18.89 -7.41
C GLN A 93 2.40 17.91 -6.63
N SER A 94 2.66 18.17 -5.35
CA SER A 94 3.43 17.30 -4.44
C SER A 94 3.42 17.88 -3.02
N ILE A 95 3.79 17.05 -2.04
CA ILE A 95 4.00 17.49 -0.66
C ILE A 95 5.45 17.23 -0.28
N VAL A 96 6.12 18.23 0.27
CA VAL A 96 7.39 18.06 0.98
C VAL A 96 7.06 17.98 2.46
N VAL A 97 7.37 16.83 3.07
CA VAL A 97 7.23 16.66 4.52
C VAL A 97 8.49 17.18 5.19
N LEU A 98 8.32 18.23 6.00
CA LEU A 98 9.37 18.85 6.79
C LEU A 98 9.55 18.11 8.12
N ARG A 99 10.77 18.15 8.64
CA ARG A 99 11.12 17.56 9.95
C ARG A 99 10.24 18.14 11.06
N ASP A 100 10.12 19.46 11.07
CA ASP A 100 9.45 20.25 12.10
C ASP A 100 9.01 21.60 11.50
N HIS A 101 8.42 22.47 12.33
CA HIS A 101 7.97 23.80 11.94
C HIS A 101 9.08 24.85 11.85
N ASN A 102 10.36 24.49 12.04
CA ASN A 102 11.45 25.46 12.06
C ASN A 102 11.75 25.95 10.64
N LEU A 103 11.48 27.24 10.42
CA LEU A 103 11.80 27.94 9.18
C LEU A 103 12.96 28.91 9.42
N THR A 104 13.98 28.85 8.57
CA THR A 104 15.04 29.86 8.52
C THR A 104 14.70 30.86 7.42
N ILE A 105 14.61 32.14 7.77
CA ILE A 105 14.18 33.20 6.85
C ILE A 105 15.32 34.18 6.65
N THR A 106 15.68 34.42 5.39
CA THR A 106 16.65 35.45 5.00
C THR A 106 16.04 36.34 3.94
N ARG A 107 16.49 37.59 3.85
CA ARG A 107 15.99 38.54 2.86
C ARG A 107 17.13 39.24 2.14
N LYS A 108 16.96 39.39 0.84
CA LYS A 108 17.81 40.21 -0.02
C LYS A 108 16.94 41.12 -0.88
N GLY A 109 16.89 42.41 -0.53
CA GLY A 109 16.03 43.37 -1.22
C GLY A 109 14.54 43.01 -1.07
N ASN A 110 13.88 42.71 -2.19
CA ASN A 110 12.47 42.30 -2.25
C ASN A 110 12.28 40.78 -2.38
N VAL A 111 13.34 39.98 -2.26
CA VAL A 111 13.23 38.52 -2.27
C VAL A 111 13.45 37.99 -0.85
N VAL A 112 12.52 37.18 -0.37
CA VAL A 112 12.64 36.44 0.89
C VAL A 112 12.93 34.99 0.58
N THR A 113 13.99 34.43 1.16
CA THR A 113 14.30 33.01 1.05
C THR A 113 13.89 32.30 2.34
N VAL A 114 12.99 31.33 2.22
CA VAL A 114 12.54 30.47 3.32
C VAL A 114 13.24 29.12 3.17
N SER A 115 13.89 28.66 4.24
CA SER A 115 14.57 27.36 4.26
C SER A 115 14.03 26.47 5.37
N ALA A 116 13.95 25.17 5.10
CA ALA A 116 13.47 24.15 6.02
C ALA A 116 14.19 22.82 5.79
N VAL A 117 14.06 21.87 6.71
CA VAL A 117 14.64 20.53 6.58
C VAL A 117 13.56 19.55 6.13
N ALA A 118 13.65 19.04 4.91
CA ALA A 118 12.78 18.00 4.38
C ALA A 118 13.22 16.61 4.85
N ILE A 119 12.25 15.72 5.07
CA ILE A 119 12.46 14.32 5.47
C ILE A 119 11.74 13.31 4.58
N ALA A 120 10.70 13.74 3.84
CA ALA A 120 10.01 12.90 2.87
C ALA A 120 9.37 13.74 1.77
N GLN A 121 8.97 13.09 0.68
CA GLN A 121 8.17 13.67 -0.38
C GLN A 121 6.96 12.78 -0.65
N VAL A 122 5.82 13.40 -0.93
CA VAL A 122 4.61 12.74 -1.42
C VAL A 122 4.39 13.17 -2.86
N SER A 123 4.22 12.21 -3.77
CA SER A 123 3.88 12.47 -5.16
C SER A 123 2.47 13.05 -5.30
N SER A 124 2.13 13.55 -6.49
CA SER A 124 0.76 13.98 -6.82
C SER A 124 -0.28 12.86 -6.65
N ASP A 125 0.13 11.60 -6.82
CA ASP A 125 -0.73 10.43 -6.69
C ASP A 125 -0.79 9.91 -5.23
N GLY A 126 -0.13 10.59 -4.29
CA GLY A 126 -0.18 10.25 -2.86
C GLY A 126 0.87 9.24 -2.38
N HIS A 127 1.83 8.82 -3.21
CA HIS A 127 2.89 7.91 -2.78
C HIS A 127 3.95 8.66 -1.98
N LEU A 128 4.19 8.24 -0.73
CA LEU A 128 5.22 8.82 0.11
C LEU A 128 6.54 8.07 -0.05
N SER A 129 7.61 8.85 -0.26
CA SER A 129 8.99 8.38 -0.24
C SER A 129 9.78 9.13 0.83
N GLU A 130 10.25 8.39 1.83
CA GLU A 130 11.16 8.92 2.86
C GLU A 130 12.54 9.20 2.26
N LEU A 131 13.10 10.36 2.57
CA LEU A 131 14.44 10.72 2.12
C LEU A 131 15.48 9.88 2.89
N PRO A 132 16.57 9.43 2.22
CA PRO A 132 17.62 8.67 2.89
C PRO A 132 18.19 9.40 4.11
N GLU A 133 18.37 10.70 3.97
CA GLU A 133 18.81 11.60 5.03
C GLU A 133 18.02 12.91 4.94
N PRO A 134 17.77 13.59 6.09
CA PRO A 134 17.12 14.89 6.09
C PRO A 134 17.89 15.90 5.24
N LYS A 135 17.19 16.63 4.37
CA LYS A 135 17.79 17.53 3.39
C LYS A 135 17.35 18.97 3.62
N SER A 136 18.29 19.90 3.72
CA SER A 136 17.96 21.33 3.72
C SER A 136 17.43 21.74 2.34
N MET A 137 16.25 22.36 2.32
CA MET A 137 15.61 22.90 1.14
C MET A 137 15.33 24.39 1.34
N SER A 138 15.33 25.15 0.26
CA SER A 138 15.04 26.58 0.30
C SER A 138 14.21 27.01 -0.89
N VAL A 139 13.28 27.92 -0.67
CA VAL A 139 12.47 28.57 -1.71
C VAL A 139 12.67 30.07 -1.66
N ALA A 140 12.91 30.68 -2.82
CA ALA A 140 12.98 32.13 -2.96
C ALA A 140 11.61 32.68 -3.39
N LEU A 141 11.08 33.61 -2.60
CA LEU A 141 9.77 34.22 -2.78
C LEU A 141 9.97 35.72 -3.06
N PRO A 142 9.87 36.14 -4.34
CA PRO A 142 9.80 37.54 -4.70
C PRO A 142 8.55 38.19 -4.09
N MET A 143 8.70 39.38 -3.52
CA MET A 143 7.64 40.10 -2.82
C MET A 143 7.28 41.40 -3.55
N ALA A 144 5.99 41.72 -3.60
CA ALA A 144 5.47 42.97 -4.16
C ALA A 144 4.44 43.59 -3.22
N LYS A 145 4.24 44.91 -3.33
CA LYS A 145 3.14 45.59 -2.68
C LYS A 145 1.86 45.42 -3.50
N VAL A 146 0.75 45.13 -2.82
CA VAL A 146 -0.61 45.17 -3.35
C VAL A 146 -1.39 46.13 -2.46
N GLY A 147 -1.65 47.35 -2.95
CA GLY A 147 -2.00 48.47 -2.07
C GLY A 147 -0.85 48.79 -1.13
N GLU A 148 -1.09 48.82 0.18
CA GLU A 148 -0.06 49.07 1.19
C GLU A 148 0.62 47.81 1.74
N ASP A 149 0.02 46.63 1.53
CA ASP A 149 0.49 45.39 2.13
C ASP A 149 1.44 44.60 1.20
N TRP A 150 2.36 43.85 1.81
CA TRP A 150 3.23 42.93 1.10
C TRP A 150 2.51 41.63 0.74
N ARG A 151 2.81 41.11 -0.45
CA ARG A 151 2.33 39.82 -0.95
C ARG A 151 3.44 39.07 -1.69
N VAL A 152 3.36 37.74 -1.71
CA VAL A 152 4.21 36.87 -2.53
C VAL A 152 3.85 37.11 -4.00
N ALA A 153 4.77 37.71 -4.74
CA ALA A 153 4.55 38.11 -6.13
C ALA A 153 4.70 36.94 -7.11
N GLN A 154 5.49 35.94 -6.74
CA GLN A 154 5.73 34.75 -7.55
C GLN A 154 6.10 33.56 -6.66
N VAL A 155 5.62 32.39 -7.05
CA VAL A 155 5.97 31.10 -6.46
C VAL A 155 6.61 30.24 -7.56
N PRO A 156 7.72 29.52 -7.28
CA PRO A 156 8.26 28.58 -8.24
C PRO A 156 7.21 27.53 -8.62
N PRO A 157 7.07 27.15 -9.91
CA PRO A 157 6.08 26.15 -10.33
C PRO A 157 6.23 24.81 -9.61
N THR A 158 7.44 24.49 -9.14
CA THR A 158 7.77 23.26 -8.41
C THR A 158 7.42 23.30 -6.93
N LEU A 159 7.00 24.44 -6.37
CA LEU A 159 6.60 24.53 -4.97
C LEU A 159 5.17 24.00 -4.80
N GLY A 160 5.06 22.73 -4.41
CA GLY A 160 3.84 22.17 -3.85
C GLY A 160 3.64 22.58 -2.38
N LEU A 161 3.04 21.71 -1.58
CA LEU A 161 2.84 21.95 -0.14
C LEU A 161 4.10 21.63 0.66
N TRP A 162 4.39 22.43 1.68
CA TRP A 162 5.41 22.15 2.68
C TRP A 162 4.72 22.01 4.03
N LEU A 163 4.70 20.79 4.57
CA LEU A 163 3.99 20.46 5.81
C LEU A 163 4.96 19.87 6.82
N ALA A 164 4.96 20.37 8.06
CA ALA A 164 5.67 19.70 9.13
C ALA A 164 5.10 18.29 9.35
N LYS A 165 5.94 17.33 9.76
CA LYS A 165 5.55 15.92 9.91
C LYS A 165 4.25 15.74 10.72
N ASP A 166 4.14 16.44 11.85
CA ASP A 166 2.97 16.32 12.73
C ASP A 166 1.68 16.85 12.07
N ASP A 167 1.77 17.93 11.29
CA ASP A 167 0.64 18.45 10.52
C ASP A 167 0.28 17.51 9.37
N PHE A 168 1.28 17.00 8.65
CA PHE A 168 1.07 16.04 7.57
C PHE A 168 0.32 14.79 8.07
N THR A 169 0.78 14.18 9.17
CA THR A 169 0.12 12.99 9.75
C THR A 169 -1.24 13.28 10.39
N ARG A 170 -1.56 14.56 10.65
CA ARG A 170 -2.88 14.98 11.13
C ARG A 170 -3.88 15.18 9.98
N LEU A 171 -3.40 15.69 8.85
CA LEU A 171 -4.22 16.10 7.70
C LEU A 171 -4.35 15.01 6.64
N TYR A 172 -3.35 14.13 6.52
CA TYR A 172 -3.28 13.06 5.53
C TYR A 172 -3.17 11.71 6.22
N THR A 173 -3.87 10.72 5.68
CA THR A 173 -3.87 9.35 6.18
C THR A 173 -3.53 8.39 5.04
N PRO A 174 -2.70 7.37 5.27
CA PRO A 174 -2.48 6.31 4.29
C PRO A 174 -3.78 5.51 4.08
N ARG A 175 -4.19 5.38 2.82
CA ARG A 175 -5.36 4.61 2.38
C ARG A 175 -4.93 3.57 1.35
N GLN A 176 -5.48 2.37 1.46
CA GLN A 176 -5.25 1.31 0.49
C GLN A 176 -6.26 1.44 -0.66
N ILE A 177 -5.75 1.47 -1.88
CA ILE A 177 -6.51 1.42 -3.13
C ILE A 177 -6.27 0.05 -3.75
N PHE A 178 -7.35 -0.68 -4.03
CA PHE A 178 -7.25 -2.06 -4.52
C PHE A 178 -7.37 -2.16 -6.03
N TYR A 179 -6.51 -2.98 -6.63
CA TYR A 179 -6.51 -3.34 -8.04
C TYR A 179 -6.69 -4.85 -8.21
N GLY A 180 -7.31 -5.28 -9.31
CA GLY A 180 -7.42 -6.71 -9.62
C GLY A 180 -6.12 -7.29 -10.12
N ALA A 181 -5.67 -8.39 -9.52
CA ALA A 181 -4.54 -9.16 -10.03
C ALA A 181 -4.76 -9.61 -11.49
N ILE A 182 -3.68 -9.65 -12.26
CA ILE A 182 -3.67 -10.34 -13.56
C ILE A 182 -3.46 -11.83 -13.29
N GLY A 183 -4.35 -12.65 -13.83
CA GLY A 183 -4.30 -14.11 -13.68
C GLY A 183 -5.70 -14.70 -13.58
N GLN A 184 -5.76 -15.98 -13.23
CA GLN A 184 -7.04 -16.69 -13.04
C GLN A 184 -7.64 -16.48 -11.65
N LYS A 185 -6.80 -16.26 -10.63
CA LYS A 185 -7.27 -16.00 -9.27
C LYS A 185 -7.88 -14.60 -9.18
N LYS A 186 -9.03 -14.50 -8.53
CA LYS A 186 -9.73 -13.25 -8.26
C LYS A 186 -9.22 -12.61 -6.96
N VAL A 187 -7.97 -12.14 -6.97
CA VAL A 187 -7.35 -11.49 -5.82
C VAL A 187 -7.19 -10.00 -6.07
N LEU A 188 -7.33 -9.20 -5.03
CA LEU A 188 -7.13 -7.76 -5.03
C LEU A 188 -5.78 -7.40 -4.40
N VAL A 189 -5.02 -6.56 -5.09
CA VAL A 189 -3.69 -6.11 -4.71
C VAL A 189 -3.77 -4.66 -4.22
N PRO A 190 -3.26 -4.33 -3.02
CA PRO A 190 -3.32 -2.97 -2.51
C PRO A 190 -2.13 -2.09 -2.96
N ASP A 191 -2.45 -0.83 -3.23
CA ASP A 191 -1.54 0.30 -3.39
C ASP A 191 -1.82 1.33 -2.27
N THR A 192 -0.79 1.82 -1.58
CA THR A 192 -0.99 2.76 -0.45
C THR A 192 -0.79 4.19 -0.91
N ARG A 193 -1.79 5.05 -0.67
CA ARG A 193 -1.76 6.48 -1.01
C ARG A 193 -2.09 7.32 0.21
N TRP A 194 -1.33 8.38 0.46
CA TRP A 194 -1.63 9.39 1.46
C TRP A 194 -2.67 10.36 0.92
N LEU A 195 -3.89 10.26 1.44
CA LEU A 195 -5.02 11.06 1.00
C LEU A 195 -5.43 12.02 2.11
N SER A 196 -5.87 13.21 1.72
CA SER A 196 -6.41 14.21 2.65
C SER A 196 -7.70 13.68 3.29
N GLU A 197 -7.83 13.81 4.62
CA GLU A 197 -8.95 13.25 5.40
C GLU A 197 -10.34 13.80 5.01
N PRO A 198 -10.57 15.13 4.88
CA PRO A 198 -11.90 15.71 4.66
C PRO A 198 -12.62 15.20 3.40
N ALA A 199 -11.87 14.78 2.39
CA ALA A 199 -12.40 14.30 1.11
C ALA A 199 -12.03 12.84 0.83
N SER A 200 -11.63 12.07 1.85
CA SER A 200 -10.99 10.76 1.68
C SER A 200 -11.83 9.76 0.87
N VAL A 201 -13.14 9.63 1.11
CA VAL A 201 -14.00 8.67 0.37
C VAL A 201 -14.10 9.03 -1.13
N THR A 202 -14.29 10.30 -1.44
CA THR A 202 -14.29 10.81 -2.82
C THR A 202 -12.92 10.59 -3.48
N ALA A 203 -11.83 10.92 -2.77
CA ALA A 203 -10.46 10.75 -3.26
C ALA A 203 -10.13 9.26 -3.52
N MET A 204 -10.59 8.37 -2.63
CA MET A 204 -10.44 6.93 -2.78
C MET A 204 -11.19 6.41 -4.01
N ALA A 205 -12.44 6.84 -4.23
CA ALA A 205 -13.21 6.44 -5.39
C ALA A 205 -12.55 6.89 -6.70
N LYS A 206 -12.08 8.14 -6.76
CA LYS A 206 -11.30 8.65 -7.89
C LYS A 206 -10.02 7.85 -8.10
N ALA A 207 -9.30 7.51 -7.01
CA ALA A 207 -8.06 6.75 -7.09
C ALA A 207 -8.27 5.33 -7.70
N VAL A 208 -9.40 4.67 -7.43
CA VAL A 208 -9.75 3.38 -8.07
C VAL A 208 -9.90 3.52 -9.60
N LEU A 209 -10.33 4.68 -10.09
CA LEU A 209 -10.49 4.93 -11.53
C LEU A 209 -9.16 5.31 -12.20
N THR A 210 -8.19 5.83 -11.44
CA THR A 210 -6.86 6.17 -11.97
C THR A 210 -6.06 4.91 -12.32
N PRO A 211 -5.16 4.99 -13.32
CA PRO A 211 -4.25 3.89 -13.63
C PRO A 211 -3.44 3.42 -12.40
N PRO A 212 -3.10 2.12 -12.30
CA PRO A 212 -2.16 1.63 -11.29
C PRO A 212 -0.78 2.30 -11.43
N PRO A 213 0.02 2.40 -10.35
CA PRO A 213 1.37 2.93 -10.45
C PRO A 213 2.23 2.07 -11.39
N ALA A 214 3.13 2.72 -12.14
CA ALA A 214 3.86 2.09 -13.24
C ALA A 214 4.65 0.82 -12.87
N TRP A 215 5.14 0.72 -11.63
CA TRP A 215 5.87 -0.46 -11.17
C TRP A 215 4.95 -1.67 -10.94
N LEU A 216 3.66 -1.44 -10.66
CA LEU A 216 2.65 -2.45 -10.35
C LEU A 216 1.78 -2.82 -11.55
N SER A 217 1.60 -1.90 -12.50
CA SER A 217 0.71 -2.07 -13.67
C SER A 217 0.92 -3.37 -14.47
N PRO A 218 2.11 -4.00 -14.54
CA PRO A 218 2.23 -5.28 -15.25
C PRO A 218 1.64 -6.50 -14.51
N ALA A 219 1.32 -6.39 -13.22
CA ALA A 219 0.72 -7.47 -12.43
C ALA A 219 -0.75 -7.23 -12.07
N VAL A 220 -1.30 -6.05 -12.39
CA VAL A 220 -2.69 -5.71 -12.06
C VAL A 220 -3.42 -5.11 -13.26
N ARG A 221 -4.73 -5.32 -13.33
CA ARG A 221 -5.57 -4.73 -14.35
C ARG A 221 -5.92 -3.29 -13.99
N HIS A 222 -5.98 -2.42 -15.00
CA HIS A 222 -6.66 -1.13 -14.88
C HIS A 222 -8.16 -1.33 -15.14
N GLN A 223 -9.00 -0.89 -14.21
CA GLN A 223 -10.43 -1.18 -14.16
C GLN A 223 -11.26 -0.39 -15.17
N MET A 224 -10.71 0.67 -15.76
CA MET A 224 -11.35 1.51 -16.77
C MET A 224 -10.36 1.91 -17.87
N PRO A 225 -10.82 2.22 -19.09
CA PRO A 225 -10.02 2.97 -20.04
C PRO A 225 -9.51 4.29 -19.44
N ALA A 226 -8.29 4.69 -19.81
CA ALA A 226 -7.69 5.93 -19.34
C ALA A 226 -8.52 7.16 -19.74
N GLY A 227 -8.62 8.15 -18.84
CA GLY A 227 -9.26 9.44 -19.10
C GLY A 227 -10.74 9.53 -18.72
N ILE A 228 -11.29 8.51 -18.06
CA ILE A 228 -12.66 8.50 -17.55
C ILE A 228 -12.66 8.94 -16.07
N ASP A 229 -13.57 9.83 -15.70
CA ASP A 229 -13.71 10.39 -14.36
C ASP A 229 -15.18 10.31 -13.87
N LEU A 230 -15.40 10.51 -12.58
CA LEU A 230 -16.73 10.53 -11.99
C LEU A 230 -17.56 11.71 -12.56
N PRO A 231 -18.80 11.46 -13.02
CA PRO A 231 -19.70 12.53 -13.46
C PRO A 231 -19.97 13.55 -12.36
N VAL A 232 -20.08 13.06 -11.12
CA VAL A 232 -20.21 13.87 -9.91
C VAL A 232 -18.91 13.75 -9.14
N GLN A 233 -18.22 14.88 -8.95
CA GLN A 233 -16.91 14.95 -8.31
C GLN A 233 -16.97 14.80 -6.78
N SER A 234 -17.95 14.05 -6.27
CA SER A 234 -18.19 13.78 -4.85
C SER A 234 -18.83 12.41 -4.68
N VAL A 235 -18.41 11.67 -3.65
CA VAL A 235 -19.03 10.44 -3.18
C VAL A 235 -19.61 10.73 -1.79
N PRO A 236 -20.89 11.11 -1.67
CA PRO A 236 -21.49 11.37 -0.37
C PRO A 236 -21.63 10.08 0.43
N VAL A 237 -21.45 10.20 1.75
CA VAL A 237 -21.73 9.14 2.72
C VAL A 237 -22.94 9.59 3.54
N SER A 238 -24.05 8.85 3.45
CA SER A 238 -25.26 9.14 4.22
C SER A 238 -25.12 8.80 5.70
N ASP A 239 -26.07 9.22 6.53
CA ASP A 239 -26.06 9.02 7.99
C ASP A 239 -26.04 7.55 8.42
N ASP A 240 -26.55 6.66 7.55
CA ASP A 240 -26.50 5.20 7.73
C ASP A 240 -25.15 4.57 7.33
N GLY A 241 -24.20 5.39 6.86
CA GLY A 241 -22.88 4.96 6.40
C GLY A 241 -22.82 4.46 4.96
N THR A 242 -23.85 4.71 4.14
CA THR A 242 -23.83 4.32 2.72
C THR A 242 -23.06 5.32 1.86
N ALA A 243 -21.94 4.91 1.28
CA ALA A 243 -21.19 5.67 0.27
C ALA A 243 -21.84 5.48 -1.12
N GLN A 244 -22.25 6.58 -1.76
CA GLN A 244 -22.97 6.55 -3.04
C GLN A 244 -22.05 6.95 -4.19
N VAL A 245 -21.73 6.01 -5.07
CA VAL A 245 -20.82 6.18 -6.21
C VAL A 245 -21.61 6.18 -7.51
N GLU A 246 -21.71 7.32 -8.17
CA GLU A 246 -22.25 7.42 -9.53
C GLU A 246 -21.11 7.27 -10.53
N LEU A 247 -21.14 6.19 -11.30
CA LEU A 247 -20.19 5.92 -12.38
C LEU A 247 -20.66 6.53 -13.71
N PRO A 248 -19.71 6.86 -14.60
CA PRO A 248 -20.02 7.38 -15.93
C PRO A 248 -20.68 6.32 -16.82
N PRO A 249 -21.63 6.68 -17.70
CA PRO A 249 -22.39 5.73 -18.53
C PRO A 249 -21.51 4.86 -19.44
N GLU A 250 -20.33 5.33 -19.81
CA GLU A 250 -19.29 4.65 -20.59
C GLU A 250 -18.86 3.31 -19.96
N ILE A 251 -19.05 3.12 -18.65
CA ILE A 251 -18.81 1.82 -18.01
C ILE A 251 -19.65 0.69 -18.60
N ARG A 252 -20.77 1.00 -19.27
CA ARG A 252 -21.63 0.01 -19.94
C ARG A 252 -20.95 -0.65 -21.14
N ASP A 253 -19.98 0.02 -21.74
CA ASP A 253 -19.21 -0.50 -22.88
C ASP A 253 -18.08 -1.45 -22.45
N ALA A 254 -17.71 -1.44 -21.16
CA ALA A 254 -16.72 -2.36 -20.60
C ALA A 254 -17.24 -3.81 -20.57
N SER A 255 -16.34 -4.79 -20.60
CA SER A 255 -16.73 -6.20 -20.52
C SER A 255 -17.43 -6.52 -19.19
N PRO A 256 -18.31 -7.53 -19.12
CA PRO A 256 -18.90 -7.95 -17.84
C PRO A 256 -17.85 -8.25 -16.77
N ALA A 257 -16.70 -8.81 -17.15
CA ALA A 257 -15.60 -9.11 -16.22
C ALA A 257 -14.98 -7.83 -15.65
N ASP A 258 -14.74 -6.81 -16.48
CA ASP A 258 -14.15 -5.54 -16.04
C ASP A 258 -15.11 -4.74 -15.15
N ARG A 259 -16.42 -4.77 -15.45
CA ARG A 259 -17.45 -4.17 -14.57
C ARG A 259 -17.48 -4.81 -13.19
N VAL A 260 -17.39 -6.14 -13.13
CA VAL A 260 -17.33 -6.87 -11.85
C VAL A 260 -16.06 -6.53 -11.08
N LEU A 261 -14.93 -6.46 -11.78
CA LEU A 261 -13.67 -6.10 -11.15
C LEU A 261 -13.69 -4.67 -10.60
N LEU A 262 -14.19 -3.69 -11.38
CA LEU A 262 -14.34 -2.31 -10.90
C LEU A 262 -15.22 -2.26 -9.65
N TRP A 263 -16.34 -2.99 -9.66
CA TRP A 263 -17.24 -3.05 -8.53
C TRP A 263 -16.56 -3.64 -7.29
N ALA A 264 -15.82 -4.74 -7.45
CA ALA A 264 -15.05 -5.33 -6.37
C ALA A 264 -13.98 -4.38 -5.81
N CYS A 265 -13.26 -3.65 -6.68
CA CYS A 265 -12.25 -2.67 -6.26
C CYS A 265 -12.88 -1.49 -5.51
N MET A 266 -14.04 -1.00 -5.96
CA MET A 266 -14.79 0.07 -5.28
C MET A 266 -15.30 -0.38 -3.91
N LEU A 267 -15.91 -1.57 -3.82
CA LEU A 267 -16.38 -2.14 -2.56
C LEU A 267 -15.23 -2.31 -1.57
N GLN A 268 -14.14 -2.95 -2.00
CA GLN A 268 -12.98 -3.21 -1.15
C GLN A 268 -12.32 -1.92 -0.70
N THR A 269 -12.09 -0.98 -1.61
CA THR A 269 -11.42 0.28 -1.30
C THR A 269 -12.28 1.15 -0.39
N LEU A 270 -13.52 1.45 -0.78
CA LEU A 270 -14.36 2.43 -0.07
C LEU A 270 -14.86 1.93 1.28
N SER A 271 -14.93 0.61 1.50
CA SER A 271 -15.22 0.06 2.83
C SER A 271 -14.17 0.43 3.90
N LEU A 272 -12.95 0.80 3.48
CA LEU A 272 -11.91 1.31 4.38
C LEU A 272 -12.07 2.81 4.68
N GLY A 273 -13.02 3.49 4.04
CA GLY A 273 -13.29 4.91 4.19
C GLY A 273 -13.91 5.26 5.55
N PRO A 274 -13.69 6.48 6.07
CA PRO A 274 -14.28 6.88 7.34
C PRO A 274 -15.81 6.89 7.26
N LYS A 275 -16.46 6.33 8.30
CA LYS A 275 -17.92 6.21 8.44
C LYS A 275 -18.63 5.36 7.36
N VAL A 276 -17.90 4.72 6.46
CA VAL A 276 -18.50 3.86 5.43
C VAL A 276 -18.82 2.49 6.02
N GLN A 277 -20.06 2.05 5.83
CA GLN A 277 -20.57 0.72 6.21
C GLN A 277 -21.07 -0.06 4.99
N LYS A 278 -21.56 0.67 3.98
CA LYS A 278 -22.07 0.12 2.72
C LYS A 278 -21.57 0.97 1.56
N VAL A 279 -21.37 0.35 0.40
CA VAL A 279 -21.06 1.05 -0.85
C VAL A 279 -22.14 0.72 -1.87
N GLU A 280 -22.77 1.75 -2.43
CA GLU A 280 -23.71 1.61 -3.53
C GLU A 280 -23.11 2.21 -4.80
N VAL A 281 -23.11 1.42 -5.88
CA VAL A 281 -22.54 1.81 -7.17
C VAL A 281 -23.66 1.87 -8.20
N THR A 282 -23.83 3.04 -8.82
CA THR A 282 -24.91 3.33 -9.77
C THR A 282 -24.38 3.85 -11.11
N VAL A 283 -25.19 3.71 -12.16
CA VAL A 283 -24.91 4.22 -13.52
C VAL A 283 -26.18 4.79 -14.12
N GLY A 284 -26.25 6.11 -14.28
CA GLY A 284 -27.48 6.83 -14.62
C GLY A 284 -28.55 6.69 -13.54
N GLY A 285 -28.15 6.66 -12.26
CA GLY A 285 -29.03 6.52 -11.11
C GLY A 285 -29.65 5.13 -10.87
N ALA A 286 -29.32 4.13 -11.71
CA ALA A 286 -29.71 2.74 -11.49
C ALA A 286 -28.53 1.91 -10.95
N PRO A 287 -28.74 0.89 -10.10
CA PRO A 287 -27.67 0.01 -9.65
C PRO A 287 -26.87 -0.58 -10.82
N LEU A 288 -25.55 -0.68 -10.69
CA LEU A 288 -24.71 -1.35 -11.66
C LEU A 288 -25.18 -2.82 -11.81
N GLN A 289 -25.68 -3.20 -12.97
CA GLN A 289 -26.19 -4.56 -13.18
C GLN A 289 -25.13 -5.49 -13.75
N VAL A 290 -24.92 -6.62 -13.07
CA VAL A 290 -24.20 -7.77 -13.62
C VAL A 290 -25.05 -9.03 -13.41
N PRO A 291 -25.64 -9.64 -14.46
CA PRO A 291 -26.68 -10.67 -14.34
C PRO A 291 -26.35 -11.89 -13.47
N GLN A 292 -25.06 -12.19 -13.27
CA GLN A 292 -24.57 -13.36 -12.52
C GLN A 292 -24.29 -13.08 -11.03
N PHE A 293 -24.52 -11.85 -10.56
CA PHE A 293 -24.25 -11.43 -9.19
C PHE A 293 -25.46 -10.75 -8.55
N PRO A 294 -25.50 -10.66 -7.20
CA PRO A 294 -26.52 -9.90 -6.51
C PRO A 294 -26.62 -8.46 -7.06
N PRO A 295 -27.81 -7.84 -7.07
CA PRO A 295 -27.98 -6.47 -7.56
C PRO A 295 -27.29 -5.43 -6.65
N GLN A 296 -27.01 -5.79 -5.39
CA GLN A 296 -26.27 -5.00 -4.42
C GLN A 296 -25.40 -5.91 -3.54
N PRO A 297 -24.23 -6.39 -4.02
CA PRO A 297 -23.21 -7.05 -3.20
C PRO A 297 -22.80 -6.16 -2.01
N ALA A 298 -22.58 -6.79 -0.86
CA ALA A 298 -22.11 -6.12 0.35
C ALA A 298 -20.57 -6.05 0.40
N SER A 299 -19.88 -6.98 -0.28
CA SER A 299 -18.42 -7.08 -0.28
C SER A 299 -17.87 -7.51 -1.64
N ALA A 300 -16.55 -7.33 -1.83
CA ALA A 300 -15.84 -7.91 -2.97
C ALA A 300 -15.98 -9.45 -3.04
N GLY A 301 -16.13 -10.11 -1.88
CA GLY A 301 -16.34 -11.56 -1.76
C GLY A 301 -17.61 -12.04 -2.45
N ASP A 302 -18.69 -11.25 -2.41
CA ASP A 302 -19.95 -11.57 -3.11
C ASP A 302 -19.79 -11.58 -4.64
N LEU A 303 -18.71 -10.94 -5.14
CA LEU A 303 -18.32 -10.93 -6.55
C LEU A 303 -17.22 -11.97 -6.88
N GLY A 304 -16.85 -12.76 -5.89
CA GLY A 304 -15.81 -13.78 -5.94
C GLY A 304 -14.38 -13.23 -5.85
N TYR A 305 -14.19 -11.97 -5.44
CA TYR A 305 -12.87 -11.37 -5.24
C TYR A 305 -12.47 -11.37 -3.76
N GLN A 306 -11.18 -11.50 -3.49
CA GLN A 306 -10.65 -11.49 -2.13
C GLN A 306 -9.46 -10.54 -2.01
N ALA A 307 -9.38 -9.79 -0.91
CA ALA A 307 -8.21 -9.02 -0.53
C ALA A 307 -7.48 -9.76 0.60
N ILE A 308 -6.26 -10.20 0.33
CA ILE A 308 -5.45 -10.89 1.33
C ILE A 308 -4.66 -9.82 2.09
N VAL A 309 -5.10 -9.51 3.31
CA VAL A 309 -4.56 -8.37 4.10
C VAL A 309 -3.38 -8.79 4.97
N SER A 310 -3.46 -9.95 5.60
CA SER A 310 -2.39 -10.55 6.40
C SER A 310 -2.47 -12.06 6.34
N ASN A 311 -1.40 -12.71 6.82
CA ASN A 311 -1.39 -14.13 7.06
C ASN A 311 -1.50 -14.33 8.57
N ASP A 312 -2.60 -14.92 9.03
CA ASP A 312 -2.89 -15.12 10.46
C ASP A 312 -2.94 -16.63 10.80
N GLY A 313 -2.24 -17.45 10.02
CA GLY A 313 -2.12 -18.90 10.24
C GLY A 313 -1.27 -19.25 11.47
N PRO A 314 -1.39 -20.48 12.01
CA PRO A 314 -0.46 -20.96 13.03
C PRO A 314 0.97 -21.03 12.45
N ALA A 315 1.97 -20.76 13.28
CA ALA A 315 3.37 -20.84 12.88
C ALA A 315 3.93 -22.24 13.15
N ILE A 316 5.03 -22.58 12.47
CA ILE A 316 5.81 -23.80 12.71
C ILE A 316 7.12 -23.39 13.37
N LEU A 317 7.34 -23.89 14.59
CA LEU A 317 8.59 -23.73 15.32
C LEU A 317 9.49 -24.94 15.06
N ARG A 318 10.78 -24.68 14.83
CA ARG A 318 11.81 -25.71 14.79
C ARG A 318 12.72 -25.66 16.01
N ASP A 319 12.82 -26.79 16.72
CA ASP A 319 13.84 -27.04 17.72
C ASP A 319 14.67 -28.28 17.35
N GLY A 320 15.92 -28.04 16.94
CA GLY A 320 16.79 -29.08 16.41
C GLY A 320 16.23 -29.73 15.15
N GLU A 321 15.82 -30.99 15.24
CA GLU A 321 15.27 -31.74 14.10
C GLU A 321 13.75 -31.81 14.10
N GLN A 322 13.11 -31.38 15.18
CA GLN A 322 11.67 -31.49 15.37
C GLN A 322 11.00 -30.18 14.94
N LEU A 323 9.88 -30.33 14.25
CA LEU A 323 8.97 -29.26 13.89
C LEU A 323 7.68 -29.43 14.68
N GLN A 324 7.17 -28.34 15.23
CA GLN A 324 5.92 -28.32 15.96
C GLN A 324 5.09 -27.11 15.58
N TRP A 325 3.78 -27.28 15.59
CA TRP A 325 2.86 -26.16 15.47
C TRP A 325 2.90 -25.31 16.73
N GLU A 326 3.02 -24.01 16.54
CA GLU A 326 2.96 -23.02 17.60
C GLU A 326 1.58 -22.34 17.54
N THR A 327 0.68 -22.80 18.41
CA THR A 327 -0.74 -22.40 18.45
C THR A 327 -1.07 -21.49 19.65
N ASP A 328 -0.26 -21.51 20.71
CA ASP A 328 -0.64 -20.98 22.03
C ASP A 328 0.22 -19.81 22.53
N THR A 329 1.52 -19.70 22.19
CA THR A 329 2.42 -18.76 22.89
C THR A 329 2.76 -17.46 22.15
N LEU A 330 2.36 -17.32 20.88
CA LEU A 330 2.57 -16.10 20.09
C LEU A 330 1.43 -15.08 20.22
N GLY A 331 0.25 -15.51 20.70
CA GLY A 331 -0.93 -14.66 20.90
C GLY A 331 -0.93 -13.93 22.24
N SER A 332 -1.51 -12.73 22.26
CA SER A 332 -1.75 -11.96 23.49
C SER A 332 -2.68 -12.74 24.44
N GLU A 333 -2.32 -12.83 25.73
CA GLU A 333 -3.17 -13.40 26.81
C GLU A 333 -4.55 -12.73 26.94
N ASN A 334 -4.79 -11.61 26.23
CA ASN A 334 -6.02 -10.82 26.30
C ASN A 334 -7.02 -11.04 25.16
N ASP A 335 -6.78 -11.92 24.19
CA ASP A 335 -7.79 -12.20 23.17
C ASP A 335 -8.78 -13.26 23.66
N HIS A 336 -9.81 -12.81 24.38
CA HIS A 336 -10.93 -13.64 24.85
C HIS A 336 -11.83 -14.17 23.71
N ASN A 337 -11.48 -13.94 22.44
CA ASN A 337 -12.24 -14.46 21.32
C ASN A 337 -11.80 -15.89 20.95
N THR A 338 -12.22 -16.84 21.80
CA THR A 338 -12.00 -18.30 21.71
C THR A 338 -12.52 -18.99 20.42
N LYS A 339 -12.90 -18.25 19.37
CA LYS A 339 -13.57 -18.76 18.16
C LYS A 339 -12.69 -18.87 16.89
N LEU A 340 -11.40 -18.50 16.96
CA LEU A 340 -10.45 -18.58 15.82
C LEU A 340 -9.26 -19.53 16.10
N ARG A 341 -9.47 -20.55 16.94
CA ARG A 341 -8.57 -21.71 16.97
C ARG A 341 -8.97 -22.60 15.80
N PRO A 342 -8.11 -22.84 14.79
CA PRO A 342 -8.23 -24.07 14.01
C PRO A 342 -8.23 -25.19 15.06
N GLU A 343 -9.26 -26.05 15.06
CA GLU A 343 -9.21 -27.23 15.91
C GLU A 343 -7.91 -27.97 15.58
N GLU A 344 -7.06 -28.23 16.59
CA GLU A 344 -5.76 -28.89 16.42
C GLU A 344 -5.86 -30.19 15.61
N GLU A 345 -7.04 -30.80 15.59
CA GLU A 345 -7.41 -31.97 14.79
C GLU A 345 -7.30 -31.78 13.27
N THR A 346 -7.15 -30.54 12.76
CA THR A 346 -7.08 -30.23 11.32
C THR A 346 -5.67 -29.92 10.79
N LEU A 347 -4.66 -29.79 11.66
CA LEU A 347 -3.29 -29.45 11.24
C LEU A 347 -2.54 -30.69 10.76
N PRO A 348 -1.78 -30.62 9.64
CA PRO A 348 -1.04 -31.77 9.16
C PRO A 348 0.14 -32.12 10.08
N SER A 349 0.52 -33.40 10.06
CA SER A 349 1.75 -33.87 10.71
C SER A 349 2.98 -33.25 10.05
N LEU A 350 3.92 -32.76 10.86
CA LEU A 350 5.16 -32.14 10.39
C LEU A 350 6.30 -33.18 10.33
N PRO A 351 7.19 -33.12 9.31
CA PRO A 351 8.32 -34.03 9.21
C PRO A 351 9.44 -33.64 10.19
N ALA A 352 10.30 -34.60 10.53
CA ALA A 352 11.60 -34.28 11.12
C ALA A 352 12.57 -33.80 10.02
N ILE A 353 13.24 -32.67 10.25
CA ILE A 353 14.18 -32.07 9.30
C ILE A 353 15.56 -31.95 9.96
N THR A 354 16.53 -32.71 9.44
CA THR A 354 17.91 -32.74 9.96
C THR A 354 18.58 -31.36 9.90
N ARG A 355 19.47 -31.08 10.85
CA ARG A 355 20.08 -29.73 11.04
C ARG A 355 20.90 -29.20 9.86
N ASN A 356 21.30 -30.07 8.93
CA ASN A 356 22.00 -29.66 7.71
C ASN A 356 21.07 -29.04 6.65
N TRP A 357 19.76 -29.06 6.88
CA TRP A 357 18.78 -28.29 6.13
C TRP A 357 18.35 -27.09 6.96
N THR A 358 18.35 -25.91 6.36
CA THR A 358 18.12 -24.61 6.98
C THR A 358 17.17 -23.77 6.11
N LEU A 359 16.82 -22.56 6.58
CA LEU A 359 15.99 -21.60 5.85
C LEU A 359 14.68 -22.24 5.35
N LEU A 360 13.85 -22.69 6.30
CA LEU A 360 12.62 -23.40 5.98
C LEU A 360 11.54 -22.46 5.43
N ALA A 361 10.68 -23.01 4.59
CA ALA A 361 9.44 -22.42 4.11
C ALA A 361 8.35 -23.51 4.05
N ALA A 362 7.08 -23.12 4.14
CA ALA A 362 5.95 -24.03 4.06
C ALA A 362 4.88 -23.48 3.11
N ASP A 363 4.23 -24.36 2.35
CA ASP A 363 3.08 -24.02 1.52
C ASP A 363 1.87 -23.63 2.38
N SER A 364 0.78 -23.18 1.77
CA SER A 364 -0.33 -22.58 2.50
C SER A 364 -1.14 -23.53 3.37
N GLN A 365 -0.92 -24.83 3.20
CA GLN A 365 -1.52 -25.88 4.01
C GLN A 365 -0.49 -26.63 4.85
N ALA A 366 0.79 -26.24 4.81
CA ALA A 366 1.92 -26.97 5.37
C ALA A 366 1.93 -28.48 5.02
N ARG A 367 1.42 -28.84 3.84
CA ARG A 367 1.50 -30.18 3.25
C ARG A 367 2.85 -30.38 2.57
N GLU A 368 3.49 -29.29 2.21
CA GLU A 368 4.82 -29.26 1.68
C GLU A 368 5.70 -28.28 2.46
N LEU A 369 6.88 -28.76 2.83
CA LEU A 369 7.94 -27.91 3.38
C LEU A 369 9.14 -27.91 2.43
N ALA A 370 9.78 -26.76 2.29
CA ALA A 370 11.04 -26.63 1.57
C ALA A 370 12.14 -26.15 2.52
N ALA A 371 13.37 -26.61 2.28
CA ALA A 371 14.54 -26.14 3.01
C ALA A 371 15.77 -26.14 2.10
N VAL A 372 16.68 -25.22 2.38
CA VAL A 372 17.97 -25.06 1.70
C VAL A 372 19.04 -25.81 2.48
N SER A 373 19.99 -26.45 1.80
CA SER A 373 21.10 -27.13 2.46
C SER A 373 22.06 -26.15 3.16
N GLY A 374 22.80 -26.62 4.15
CA GLY A 374 23.73 -25.78 4.93
C GLY A 374 24.90 -25.21 4.13
N ASP A 375 25.20 -25.74 2.95
CA ASP A 375 26.16 -25.16 2.01
C ASP A 375 25.52 -24.15 1.02
N LEU A 376 24.20 -23.96 1.11
CA LEU A 376 23.39 -23.04 0.33
C LEU A 376 23.40 -23.33 -1.17
N ARG A 377 23.48 -24.62 -1.57
CA ARG A 377 23.58 -25.02 -2.99
C ARG A 377 22.40 -25.85 -3.50
N THR A 378 21.68 -26.51 -2.60
CA THR A 378 20.58 -27.41 -2.95
C THR A 378 19.30 -27.03 -2.21
N ILE A 379 18.17 -27.42 -2.78
CA ILE A 379 16.86 -27.35 -2.15
C ILE A 379 16.32 -28.76 -1.97
N SER A 380 15.64 -29.01 -0.86
CA SER A 380 14.85 -30.22 -0.63
C SER A 380 13.41 -29.84 -0.35
N ARG A 381 12.47 -30.66 -0.83
CA ARG A 381 11.03 -30.56 -0.57
C ARG A 381 10.57 -31.81 0.19
N TRP A 382 9.81 -31.64 1.26
CA TRP A 382 9.16 -32.71 2.00
C TRP A 382 7.68 -32.72 1.64
N VAL A 383 7.25 -33.77 0.93
CA VAL A 383 5.87 -33.92 0.42
C VAL A 383 5.38 -35.30 0.85
N GLY A 384 4.23 -35.35 1.53
CA GLY A 384 3.62 -36.63 1.94
C GLY A 384 4.55 -37.52 2.77
N GLY A 385 5.37 -36.92 3.65
CA GLY A 385 6.34 -37.62 4.49
C GLY A 385 7.64 -38.07 3.80
N HIS A 386 7.76 -37.84 2.49
CA HIS A 386 8.95 -38.19 1.70
C HIS A 386 9.79 -36.96 1.39
N ARG A 387 11.12 -37.16 1.28
CA ARG A 387 12.09 -36.09 0.99
C ARG A 387 12.55 -36.17 -0.46
N TYR A 388 12.52 -35.04 -1.14
CA TYR A 388 12.88 -34.89 -2.55
C TYR A 388 13.97 -33.83 -2.72
N ASP A 389 15.19 -34.28 -3.00
CA ASP A 389 16.33 -33.40 -3.19
C ASP A 389 16.44 -32.94 -4.65
N ARG A 390 16.81 -31.67 -4.83
CA ARG A 390 17.27 -31.16 -6.12
C ARG A 390 18.80 -31.06 -6.16
N PRO A 391 19.46 -31.51 -7.24
CA PRO A 391 20.89 -31.30 -7.44
C PRO A 391 21.27 -29.83 -7.35
N ALA A 392 22.54 -29.56 -7.05
CA ALA A 392 23.01 -28.19 -6.94
C ALA A 392 22.88 -27.45 -8.28
N PHE A 393 22.18 -26.31 -8.26
CA PHE A 393 22.00 -25.42 -9.42
C PHE A 393 22.39 -23.97 -9.14
N ALA A 394 22.66 -23.64 -7.87
CA ALA A 394 23.02 -22.31 -7.41
C ALA A 394 24.06 -22.35 -6.29
N THR A 395 24.57 -21.17 -5.92
CA THR A 395 25.33 -20.91 -4.70
C THR A 395 24.69 -19.76 -3.94
N GLY A 396 24.77 -19.80 -2.61
CA GLY A 396 24.19 -18.75 -1.77
C GLY A 396 22.68 -18.65 -1.94
N LEU A 397 21.99 -19.80 -2.03
CA LEU A 397 20.53 -19.85 -1.97
C LEU A 397 20.04 -19.15 -0.69
N VAL A 398 19.05 -18.27 -0.86
CA VAL A 398 18.37 -17.57 0.24
C VAL A 398 17.13 -18.36 0.68
N ARG A 399 16.42 -17.88 1.71
CA ARG A 399 15.19 -18.51 2.18
C ARG A 399 14.18 -18.64 1.03
N PRO A 400 13.59 -19.82 0.80
CA PRO A 400 12.52 -19.99 -0.17
C PRO A 400 11.25 -19.25 0.28
N SER A 401 10.37 -18.97 -0.67
CA SER A 401 9.05 -18.39 -0.39
C SER A 401 8.00 -19.11 -1.22
N TYR A 402 6.93 -19.59 -0.59
CA TYR A 402 5.73 -20.00 -1.32
C TYR A 402 4.87 -18.76 -1.59
N ASP A 403 4.17 -18.72 -2.73
CA ASP A 403 3.32 -17.59 -3.11
C ASP A 403 1.82 -17.80 -2.88
N GLY A 404 1.43 -18.96 -2.34
CA GLY A 404 0.02 -19.35 -2.16
C GLY A 404 -0.68 -19.80 -3.46
N ASP A 405 0.00 -19.69 -4.60
CA ASP A 405 -0.51 -19.98 -5.95
C ASP A 405 0.13 -21.24 -6.55
N GLY A 406 0.74 -22.08 -5.71
CA GLY A 406 1.38 -23.31 -6.15
C GLY A 406 2.75 -23.05 -6.77
N SER A 407 3.46 -22.01 -6.36
CA SER A 407 4.85 -21.80 -6.76
C SER A 407 5.77 -21.64 -5.56
N LEU A 408 6.94 -22.28 -5.65
CA LEU A 408 8.05 -22.13 -4.71
C LEU A 408 9.15 -21.26 -5.33
N TRP A 409 9.39 -20.11 -4.72
CA TRP A 409 10.33 -19.10 -5.17
C TRP A 409 11.68 -19.26 -4.49
N LEU A 410 12.74 -19.12 -5.28
CA LEU A 410 14.13 -19.32 -4.88
C LEU A 410 14.98 -18.19 -5.44
N ALA A 411 16.04 -17.79 -4.74
CA ALA A 411 17.03 -16.85 -5.27
C ALA A 411 18.43 -17.18 -4.76
N GLY A 412 19.44 -16.79 -5.54
CA GLY A 412 20.85 -17.09 -5.29
C GLY A 412 21.69 -16.75 -6.52
N ARG A 413 22.89 -17.30 -6.60
CA ARG A 413 23.78 -17.14 -7.78
C ARG A 413 23.82 -18.41 -8.60
N ALA A 414 23.48 -18.31 -9.87
CA ALA A 414 23.40 -19.47 -10.76
C ALA A 414 24.77 -20.18 -10.89
N LEU A 415 24.79 -21.51 -10.89
CA LEU A 415 25.99 -22.30 -11.21
C LEU A 415 26.24 -22.39 -12.73
N ALA A 416 25.18 -22.30 -13.53
CA ALA A 416 25.21 -22.19 -14.98
C ALA A 416 24.06 -21.28 -15.43
N THR A 417 24.21 -20.62 -16.59
CA THR A 417 23.18 -19.70 -17.14
C THR A 417 21.89 -20.40 -17.60
N ALA A 418 21.86 -21.74 -17.64
CA ALA A 418 20.70 -22.52 -18.12
C ALA A 418 20.46 -23.79 -17.28
N GLY A 419 19.58 -23.67 -16.27
CA GLY A 419 18.91 -24.79 -15.60
C GLY A 419 19.81 -25.80 -14.85
N PRO A 420 19.21 -26.78 -14.15
CA PRO A 420 19.91 -27.80 -13.37
C PRO A 420 20.50 -28.91 -14.27
N THR A 421 21.12 -28.56 -15.40
CA THR A 421 21.84 -29.56 -16.19
C THR A 421 23.24 -29.71 -15.59
N PRO A 422 23.68 -30.91 -15.18
CA PRO A 422 25.04 -31.14 -14.70
C PRO A 422 25.99 -30.85 -15.85
N THR A 423 26.57 -29.65 -15.90
CA THR A 423 27.69 -29.42 -16.78
C THR A 423 28.89 -30.15 -16.17
N THR A 424 29.48 -31.06 -16.92
CA THR A 424 30.71 -31.78 -16.57
C THR A 424 31.94 -30.87 -16.51
N GLY A 425 31.74 -29.55 -16.63
CA GLY A 425 32.75 -28.52 -16.49
C GLY A 425 32.85 -28.03 -15.05
N LYS A 426 34.05 -27.57 -14.68
CA LYS A 426 34.28 -26.84 -13.43
C LYS A 426 33.29 -25.66 -13.39
N PRO A 427 32.45 -25.51 -12.34
CA PRO A 427 31.51 -24.41 -12.26
C PRO A 427 32.26 -23.09 -12.46
N ASP A 428 31.76 -22.25 -13.36
CA ASP A 428 32.26 -20.89 -13.52
C ASP A 428 32.21 -20.20 -12.14
N ALA A 429 33.14 -19.28 -11.90
CA ALA A 429 33.29 -18.56 -10.63
C ALA A 429 32.04 -17.72 -10.30
N ALA A 430 31.00 -18.41 -9.82
CA ALA A 430 29.64 -17.99 -9.47
C ALA A 430 28.94 -17.09 -10.52
N GLY A 431 27.90 -17.60 -11.15
CA GLY A 431 27.10 -16.90 -12.16
C GLY A 431 26.32 -15.69 -11.62
N PRO A 432 25.46 -15.10 -12.45
CA PRO A 432 24.65 -13.94 -12.06
C PRO A 432 23.70 -14.28 -10.91
N ALA A 433 23.26 -13.26 -10.17
CA ALA A 433 22.11 -13.40 -9.30
C ALA A 433 20.87 -13.74 -10.15
N THR A 434 20.09 -14.71 -9.69
CA THR A 434 18.95 -15.25 -10.42
C THR A 434 17.84 -15.59 -9.45
N VAL A 435 16.60 -15.41 -9.90
CA VAL A 435 15.39 -15.90 -9.22
C VAL A 435 14.88 -17.10 -10.02
N TRP A 436 14.47 -18.14 -9.31
CA TRP A 436 13.84 -19.32 -9.89
C TRP A 436 12.46 -19.54 -9.28
N VAL A 437 11.60 -20.15 -10.07
CA VAL A 437 10.29 -20.65 -9.63
C VAL A 437 10.24 -22.15 -9.89
N ILE A 438 9.76 -22.91 -8.90
CA ILE A 438 9.33 -24.30 -9.06
C ILE A 438 7.81 -24.30 -9.00
N ASP A 439 7.16 -24.77 -10.06
CA ASP A 439 5.72 -25.07 -10.04
C ASP A 439 5.50 -26.28 -9.11
N THR A 440 4.70 -26.10 -8.06
CA THR A 440 4.37 -27.15 -7.10
C THR A 440 3.08 -27.89 -7.43
N GLY A 441 2.36 -27.46 -8.47
CA GLY A 441 1.30 -28.23 -9.11
C GLY A 441 1.84 -29.40 -9.94
N ASP A 442 3.07 -29.28 -10.45
CA ASP A 442 3.80 -30.40 -11.06
C ASP A 442 4.15 -31.48 -10.03
N PRO A 443 4.18 -32.77 -10.43
CA PRO A 443 4.68 -33.85 -9.57
C PRO A 443 6.06 -33.52 -9.01
N VAL A 444 6.24 -33.70 -7.70
CA VAL A 444 7.47 -33.29 -6.98
C VAL A 444 8.73 -33.92 -7.56
N GLU A 445 8.66 -35.09 -8.21
CA GLU A 445 9.79 -35.71 -8.89
C GLU A 445 10.21 -34.96 -10.16
N GLN A 446 9.25 -34.32 -10.85
CA GLN A 446 9.42 -33.68 -12.16
C GLN A 446 9.65 -32.17 -12.04
N ALA A 447 9.03 -31.50 -11.07
CA ALA A 447 9.04 -30.05 -10.87
C ALA A 447 10.46 -29.42 -10.77
N GLN A 448 10.98 -28.83 -11.85
CA GLN A 448 12.33 -28.25 -11.89
C GLN A 448 12.33 -26.75 -11.60
N PRO A 449 13.42 -26.20 -11.01
CA PRO A 449 13.58 -24.76 -10.90
C PRO A 449 13.76 -24.12 -12.29
N LYS A 450 12.82 -23.25 -12.67
CA LYS A 450 12.84 -22.44 -13.89
C LYS A 450 13.31 -21.03 -13.54
N ALA A 451 14.37 -20.56 -14.20
CA ALA A 451 14.83 -19.18 -14.02
C ALA A 451 13.81 -18.22 -14.63
N ILE A 452 13.50 -17.13 -13.94
CA ILE A 452 12.61 -16.07 -14.43
C ILE A 452 13.41 -14.85 -14.85
N ASP A 453 12.91 -14.10 -15.83
CA ASP A 453 13.63 -12.93 -16.35
C ASP A 453 13.64 -11.78 -15.33
N ALA A 454 14.83 -11.32 -14.94
CA ALA A 454 15.03 -10.24 -13.98
C ALA A 454 16.37 -9.53 -14.25
N PRO A 455 16.54 -8.86 -15.42
CA PRO A 455 17.83 -8.37 -15.89
C PRO A 455 18.45 -7.31 -14.96
N TRP A 456 17.62 -6.62 -14.18
CA TRP A 456 18.05 -5.62 -13.19
C TRP A 456 18.82 -6.21 -12.00
N LEU A 457 18.86 -7.54 -11.84
CA LEU A 457 19.72 -8.24 -10.88
C LEU A 457 21.20 -8.31 -11.33
N ALA A 458 21.50 -7.93 -12.57
CA ALA A 458 22.88 -7.83 -13.03
C ALA A 458 23.71 -6.92 -12.11
N GLY A 459 24.92 -7.38 -11.74
CA GLY A 459 25.79 -6.66 -10.81
C GLY A 459 25.38 -6.72 -9.33
N ARG A 460 24.35 -7.48 -8.96
CA ARG A 460 23.85 -7.62 -7.59
C ARG A 460 24.00 -9.04 -7.05
N ASP A 461 23.83 -9.18 -5.73
CA ASP A 461 23.53 -10.43 -5.01
C ASP A 461 22.14 -10.29 -4.36
N VAL A 462 21.36 -11.37 -4.28
CA VAL A 462 20.13 -11.43 -3.48
C VAL A 462 20.48 -11.97 -2.09
N LEU A 463 20.06 -11.26 -1.03
CA LEU A 463 20.30 -11.66 0.36
C LEU A 463 19.06 -12.27 1.02
N ALA A 464 17.87 -11.81 0.63
CA ALA A 464 16.59 -12.35 1.07
C ALA A 464 15.51 -12.07 0.01
N LEU A 465 14.51 -12.94 -0.07
CA LEU A 465 13.36 -12.85 -0.97
C LEU A 465 12.11 -13.32 -0.24
N GLU A 466 11.00 -12.60 -0.38
CA GLU A 466 9.70 -13.08 0.08
C GLU A 466 8.58 -12.59 -0.85
N VAL A 467 7.69 -13.50 -1.23
CA VAL A 467 6.53 -13.19 -2.09
C VAL A 467 5.39 -12.68 -1.21
N SER A 468 4.70 -11.66 -1.71
CA SER A 468 3.53 -11.08 -1.07
C SER A 468 2.42 -12.11 -0.91
N ALA A 469 1.57 -11.91 0.09
CA ALA A 469 0.45 -12.80 0.37
C ALA A 469 -0.51 -13.02 -0.82
N GLU A 470 -0.68 -12.01 -1.67
CA GLU A 470 -1.53 -12.10 -2.85
C GLU A 470 -0.83 -12.65 -4.12
N GLY A 471 0.43 -13.08 -4.01
CA GLY A 471 1.16 -13.72 -5.12
C GLY A 471 1.52 -12.81 -6.31
N GLN A 472 1.36 -11.49 -6.17
CA GLN A 472 1.56 -10.52 -7.27
C GLN A 472 2.82 -9.65 -7.12
N ARG A 473 3.47 -9.66 -5.95
CA ARG A 473 4.66 -8.84 -5.67
C ARG A 473 5.73 -9.68 -5.00
N VAL A 474 6.98 -9.33 -5.22
CA VAL A 474 8.11 -9.93 -4.52
C VAL A 474 8.96 -8.84 -3.88
N ALA A 475 9.25 -9.02 -2.58
CA ALA A 475 10.19 -8.19 -1.85
C ALA A 475 11.56 -8.84 -1.89
N LEU A 476 12.60 -8.05 -2.18
CA LEU A 476 13.98 -8.52 -2.20
C LEU A 476 14.89 -7.59 -1.41
N VAL A 477 15.76 -8.18 -0.61
CA VAL A 477 16.96 -7.49 -0.14
C VAL A 477 18.08 -7.83 -1.11
N VAL A 478 18.65 -6.82 -1.75
CA VAL A 478 19.78 -7.01 -2.66
C VAL A 478 21.01 -6.24 -2.19
N ARG A 479 22.18 -6.71 -2.60
CA ARG A 479 23.46 -6.03 -2.39
C ARG A 479 24.13 -5.77 -3.72
N GLU A 480 24.54 -4.52 -3.97
CA GLU A 480 25.38 -4.18 -5.11
C GLU A 480 26.76 -4.83 -4.94
N ARG A 481 27.22 -5.59 -5.94
CA ARG A 481 28.55 -6.23 -5.89
C ARG A 481 29.67 -5.19 -5.87
N ASN A 482 29.43 -4.06 -6.52
CA ASN A 482 30.31 -2.89 -6.45
C ASN A 482 29.81 -1.97 -5.33
N GLY A 483 30.65 -1.71 -4.33
CA GLY A 483 30.33 -0.79 -3.23
C GLY A 483 29.55 -1.42 -2.06
N GLY A 484 28.99 -2.63 -2.21
CA GLY A 484 28.41 -3.40 -1.10
C GLY A 484 27.12 -2.81 -0.51
N ARG A 485 26.54 -1.78 -1.15
CA ARG A 485 25.31 -1.14 -0.69
C ARG A 485 24.15 -2.11 -0.78
N THR A 486 23.37 -2.20 0.29
CA THR A 486 22.14 -2.98 0.33
C THR A 486 20.92 -2.10 0.08
N SER A 487 19.92 -2.63 -0.61
CA SER A 487 18.63 -1.95 -0.84
C SER A 487 17.47 -2.92 -0.70
N LEU A 488 16.35 -2.42 -0.19
CA LEU A 488 15.08 -3.12 -0.17
C LEU A 488 14.31 -2.77 -1.45
N LEU A 489 13.91 -3.79 -2.19
CA LEU A 489 13.25 -3.66 -3.47
C LEU A 489 11.90 -4.35 -3.45
N ILE A 490 10.94 -3.81 -4.19
CA ILE A 490 9.72 -4.51 -4.56
C ILE A 490 9.59 -4.53 -6.07
N SER A 491 9.34 -5.71 -6.60
CA SER A 491 8.99 -5.93 -8.00
C SER A 491 7.59 -6.50 -8.10
N ALA A 492 6.87 -6.15 -9.16
CA ALA A 492 5.68 -6.87 -9.53
C ALA A 492 6.07 -8.18 -10.25
N ILE A 493 5.23 -9.20 -10.10
CA ILE A 493 5.39 -10.51 -10.73
C ILE A 493 4.60 -10.51 -12.03
N GLN A 494 5.28 -10.69 -13.16
CA GLN A 494 4.61 -10.79 -14.45
C GLN A 494 4.38 -12.26 -14.80
N ARG A 495 3.12 -12.59 -15.08
CA ARG A 495 2.68 -13.91 -15.53
C ARG A 495 2.22 -13.86 -16.97
N ASP A 496 2.42 -14.94 -17.69
CA ASP A 496 1.88 -15.11 -19.03
C ASP A 496 0.34 -15.35 -18.98
N PRO A 497 -0.35 -15.40 -20.14
CA PRO A 497 -1.79 -15.65 -20.17
C PRO A 497 -2.23 -17.01 -19.59
N GLN A 498 -1.31 -17.97 -19.46
CA GLN A 498 -1.55 -19.29 -18.87
C GLN A 498 -1.41 -19.26 -17.34
N GLY A 499 -0.79 -18.20 -16.78
CA GLY A 499 -0.58 -18.01 -15.34
C GLY A 499 0.84 -18.37 -14.89
N GLU A 500 1.70 -18.78 -15.81
CA GLU A 500 3.10 -19.10 -15.54
C GLU A 500 3.89 -17.84 -15.25
N VAL A 501 4.80 -17.89 -14.28
CA VAL A 501 5.72 -16.78 -14.00
C VAL A 501 6.73 -16.64 -15.14
N GLU A 502 6.80 -15.46 -15.72
CA GLU A 502 7.71 -15.14 -16.83
C GLU A 502 8.87 -14.24 -16.37
N SER A 503 8.56 -13.15 -15.68
CA SER A 503 9.54 -12.11 -15.36
C SER A 503 9.21 -11.31 -14.09
N LEU A 504 10.19 -10.53 -13.66
CA LEU A 504 10.06 -9.50 -12.62
C LEU A 504 10.26 -8.12 -13.25
N THR A 505 9.30 -7.23 -13.02
CA THR A 505 9.35 -5.84 -13.49
C THR A 505 10.56 -5.09 -12.93
N PRO A 506 10.98 -3.97 -13.55
CA PRO A 506 11.94 -3.06 -12.91
C PRO A 506 11.44 -2.66 -11.52
N PRO A 507 12.23 -2.90 -10.45
CA PRO A 507 11.74 -2.78 -9.09
C PRO A 507 11.68 -1.32 -8.65
N ARG A 508 10.80 -1.04 -7.70
CA ARG A 508 10.88 0.17 -6.88
C ARG A 508 11.79 -0.05 -5.68
N VAL A 509 12.59 0.96 -5.33
CA VAL A 509 13.30 0.99 -4.04
C VAL A 509 12.30 1.37 -2.95
N VAL A 510 12.24 0.56 -1.89
CA VAL A 510 11.36 0.83 -0.75
C VAL A 510 12.21 1.35 0.40
N ASN A 511 11.96 2.60 0.78
CA ASN A 511 12.57 3.29 1.90
C ASN A 511 14.12 3.20 1.95
N ASP A 512 14.78 4.11 1.23
CA ASP A 512 16.24 4.15 1.16
C ASP A 512 16.90 4.74 2.44
N SER A 513 16.12 5.07 3.48
CA SER A 513 16.66 5.44 4.79
C SER A 513 17.16 4.22 5.59
N VAL A 514 16.79 3.00 5.17
CA VAL A 514 17.25 1.74 5.76
C VAL A 514 18.43 1.18 4.97
N THR A 515 19.48 0.76 5.68
CA THR A 515 20.74 0.25 5.13
C THR A 515 21.20 -1.01 5.86
N HIS A 516 22.25 -1.66 5.37
CA HIS A 516 22.78 -2.91 5.94
C HIS A 516 21.69 -3.97 6.13
N LEU A 517 20.80 -4.07 5.14
CA LEU A 517 19.67 -4.98 5.15
C LEU A 517 20.17 -6.42 5.03
N THR A 518 19.65 -7.33 5.87
CA THR A 518 20.02 -8.75 5.85
C THR A 518 18.86 -9.71 5.67
N ASP A 519 17.65 -9.32 6.05
CA ASP A 519 16.45 -10.16 5.95
C ASP A 519 15.21 -9.29 5.70
N VAL A 520 14.18 -9.87 5.10
CA VAL A 520 12.87 -9.23 4.86
C VAL A 520 11.75 -10.24 5.07
N SER A 521 10.62 -9.79 5.59
CA SER A 521 9.38 -10.56 5.63
C SER A 521 8.14 -9.67 5.55
N TRP A 522 7.08 -10.15 4.91
CA TRP A 522 5.79 -9.45 4.84
C TRP A 522 5.05 -9.57 6.17
N VAL A 523 4.74 -8.42 6.77
CA VAL A 523 3.91 -8.36 7.99
C VAL A 523 2.43 -8.37 7.62
N ASN A 524 2.10 -7.64 6.55
CA ASN A 524 0.79 -7.55 5.93
C ASN A 524 0.97 -7.09 4.47
N SER A 525 -0.11 -6.90 3.74
CA SER A 525 -0.10 -6.55 2.31
C SER A 525 0.55 -5.19 1.96
N THR A 526 0.88 -4.34 2.92
CA THR A 526 1.51 -3.02 2.67
C THR A 526 2.69 -2.71 3.61
N THR A 527 3.13 -3.69 4.40
CA THR A 527 4.18 -3.50 5.42
C THR A 527 5.15 -4.66 5.40
N LEU A 528 6.43 -4.34 5.32
CA LEU A 528 7.54 -5.26 5.46
C LEU A 528 8.19 -5.10 6.83
N ALA A 529 8.68 -6.18 7.40
CA ALA A 529 9.69 -6.16 8.45
C ALA A 529 11.04 -6.46 7.83
N VAL A 530 12.08 -5.77 8.27
CA VAL A 530 13.47 -6.02 7.86
C VAL A 530 14.41 -6.05 9.05
N VAL A 531 15.54 -6.73 8.92
CA VAL A 531 16.70 -6.51 9.81
C VAL A 531 17.68 -5.59 9.11
N GLY A 532 18.05 -4.49 9.75
CA GLY A 532 19.00 -3.52 9.20
C GLY A 532 19.28 -2.34 10.13
N LYS A 533 19.74 -1.24 9.55
CA LYS A 533 20.16 -0.02 10.24
C LYS A 533 19.51 1.21 9.60
N LEU A 534 19.11 2.18 10.40
CA LEU A 534 18.70 3.48 9.88
C LEU A 534 19.94 4.32 9.57
N ARG A 535 19.94 5.09 8.47
CA ARG A 535 21.03 6.05 8.20
C ARG A 535 21.19 7.08 9.30
N SER A 536 20.09 7.47 9.94
CA SER A 536 20.08 8.39 11.09
C SER A 536 20.68 7.79 12.37
N ASP A 537 20.80 6.47 12.47
CA ASP A 537 21.39 5.75 13.60
C ASP A 537 22.15 4.50 13.09
N PRO A 538 23.31 4.70 12.45
CA PRO A 538 24.05 3.62 11.79
C PRO A 538 24.75 2.67 12.79
N SER A 539 24.67 2.97 14.09
CA SER A 539 25.28 2.17 15.16
C SER A 539 24.41 1.00 15.59
N GLN A 540 23.09 1.06 15.35
CA GLN A 540 22.12 0.10 15.85
C GLN A 540 21.53 -0.73 14.71
N GLU A 541 21.93 -2.00 14.65
CA GLU A 541 21.20 -3.00 13.87
C GLU A 541 20.01 -3.52 14.67
N ARG A 542 18.84 -3.53 14.04
CA ARG A 542 17.56 -3.88 14.69
C ARG A 542 16.51 -4.26 13.65
N PRO A 543 15.41 -4.91 14.10
CA PRO A 543 14.19 -5.00 13.30
C PRO A 543 13.60 -3.61 13.02
N ILE A 544 13.13 -3.38 11.80
CA ILE A 544 12.50 -2.14 11.34
C ILE A 544 11.25 -2.50 10.55
N LEU A 545 10.13 -1.85 10.85
CA LEU A 545 8.94 -1.90 10.02
C LEU A 545 9.06 -0.87 8.90
N VAL A 546 8.81 -1.31 7.67
CA VAL A 546 8.89 -0.50 6.46
C VAL A 546 7.55 -0.60 5.73
N ASN A 547 6.73 0.45 5.87
CA ASN A 547 5.55 0.63 5.04
C ASN A 547 5.98 0.96 3.61
N LEU A 548 5.32 0.38 2.61
CA LEU A 548 5.78 0.52 1.22
C LEU A 548 5.81 1.97 0.73
N ASP A 549 4.88 2.78 1.25
CA ASP A 549 4.69 4.18 0.94
C ASP A 549 4.59 4.96 2.27
N GLY A 550 5.52 4.72 3.19
CA GLY A 550 5.52 5.32 4.53
C GLY A 550 6.91 5.48 5.13
N PHE A 551 6.94 6.03 6.35
CA PHE A 551 8.18 6.18 7.12
C PHE A 551 8.65 4.83 7.67
N ALA A 552 9.97 4.66 7.78
CA ALA A 552 10.58 3.56 8.50
C ALA A 552 10.30 3.73 10.00
N ALA A 553 9.78 2.68 10.62
CA ALA A 553 9.47 2.62 12.03
C ALA A 553 10.42 1.63 12.72
N PRO A 554 11.54 2.09 13.30
CA PRO A 554 12.48 1.21 13.98
C PRO A 554 11.81 0.58 15.21
N LEU A 555 11.94 -0.74 15.37
CA LEU A 555 11.52 -1.42 16.58
C LEU A 555 12.64 -1.34 17.65
N ARG A 556 12.32 -1.75 18.88
CA ARG A 556 13.37 -1.91 19.90
C ARG A 556 14.42 -2.90 19.39
N ARG A 557 15.64 -2.76 19.90
CA ARG A 557 16.72 -3.68 19.57
C ARG A 557 16.38 -5.10 20.04
N ALA A 558 16.52 -6.06 19.13
CA ALA A 558 16.52 -7.49 19.44
C ALA A 558 17.94 -8.00 19.28
N ASP A 559 18.64 -8.25 20.39
CA ASP A 559 20.06 -8.60 20.34
C ASP A 559 20.30 -9.89 19.57
N GLY A 560 21.20 -9.82 18.59
CA GLY A 560 21.52 -10.96 17.73
C GLY A 560 20.41 -11.32 16.75
N ALA A 561 19.42 -10.44 16.50
CA ALA A 561 18.42 -10.63 15.46
C ALA A 561 19.11 -10.93 14.12
N VAL A 562 18.81 -12.08 13.55
CA VAL A 562 19.30 -12.48 12.23
C VAL A 562 18.17 -12.67 11.24
N ARG A 563 16.94 -12.91 11.73
CA ARG A 563 15.76 -13.06 10.90
C ARG A 563 14.54 -12.38 11.49
N VAL A 564 13.70 -11.87 10.61
CA VAL A 564 12.35 -11.38 10.91
C VAL A 564 11.33 -12.34 10.30
N VAL A 565 10.21 -12.48 10.99
CA VAL A 565 9.08 -13.30 10.57
C VAL A 565 7.82 -12.49 10.76
N GLY A 566 7.23 -12.05 9.65
CA GLY A 566 5.93 -11.39 9.60
C GLY A 566 4.77 -12.39 9.60
N GLY A 567 3.53 -11.90 9.74
CA GLY A 567 2.32 -12.76 9.70
C GLY A 567 2.21 -13.75 10.86
N THR A 568 2.86 -13.48 11.99
CA THR A 568 2.65 -14.28 13.21
C THR A 568 1.42 -13.79 13.94
N ARG A 569 0.70 -14.64 14.70
CA ARG A 569 -0.45 -14.23 15.54
C ARG A 569 -0.09 -13.34 16.75
N SER A 570 1.00 -12.57 16.66
CA SER A 570 1.45 -11.65 17.70
C SER A 570 0.72 -10.32 17.63
N GLN A 571 0.72 -9.56 18.74
CA GLN A 571 -0.01 -8.29 18.87
C GLN A 571 0.34 -7.25 17.77
N ASP A 572 1.45 -7.44 17.07
CA ASP A 572 1.93 -6.60 15.97
C ASP A 572 2.41 -7.42 14.74
N ASN A 573 2.06 -8.70 14.66
CA ASN A 573 2.42 -9.62 13.59
C ASN A 573 3.93 -9.77 13.26
N VAL A 574 4.84 -9.50 14.22
CA VAL A 574 6.30 -9.62 14.00
C VAL A 574 6.99 -10.42 15.11
N SER A 575 7.77 -11.40 14.66
CA SER A 575 8.69 -12.19 15.48
C SER A 575 10.11 -12.13 14.91
N VAL A 576 11.10 -12.46 15.75
CA VAL A 576 12.52 -12.43 15.42
C VAL A 576 13.18 -13.74 15.82
N VAL A 577 14.00 -14.28 14.93
CA VAL A 577 14.95 -15.36 15.24
C VAL A 577 16.32 -14.74 15.47
N THR A 578 16.98 -15.12 16.55
CA THR A 578 18.31 -14.63 16.91
C THR A 578 19.40 -15.65 16.59
N ASN A 579 20.66 -15.20 16.51
CA ASN A 579 21.85 -16.03 16.34
C ASN A 579 22.18 -16.95 17.54
N ARG A 580 21.33 -16.96 18.57
CA ARG A 580 21.41 -17.85 19.74
C ARG A 580 20.23 -18.81 19.80
N ASP A 581 19.66 -19.16 18.65
CA ASP A 581 18.51 -20.06 18.51
C ASP A 581 17.37 -19.69 19.48
N THR A 582 17.04 -18.40 19.56
CA THR A 582 15.97 -17.89 20.43
C THR A 582 14.95 -17.14 19.58
N ILE A 583 13.67 -17.44 19.83
CA ILE A 583 12.54 -16.79 19.21
C ILE A 583 12.01 -15.70 20.14
N LEU A 584 12.00 -14.47 19.63
CA LEU A 584 11.50 -13.30 20.30
C LEU A 584 10.23 -12.82 19.61
N VAL A 585 9.21 -12.49 20.38
CA VAL A 585 7.94 -11.94 19.88
C VAL A 585 7.78 -10.54 20.41
N ARG A 586 7.24 -9.66 19.57
CA ARG A 586 6.92 -8.30 20.00
C ARG A 586 5.69 -8.31 20.91
N GLN A 587 5.82 -7.69 22.08
CA GLN A 587 4.72 -7.46 23.01
C GLN A 587 4.74 -5.98 23.42
N GLY A 588 3.88 -5.18 22.79
CA GLY A 588 3.92 -3.72 22.87
C GLY A 588 5.22 -3.15 22.31
N GLU A 589 6.01 -2.47 23.14
CA GLU A 589 7.35 -2.01 22.74
C GLU A 589 8.47 -3.02 23.01
N ALA A 590 8.24 -4.09 23.79
CA ALA A 590 9.29 -4.98 24.24
C ALA A 590 9.38 -6.27 23.43
N TRP A 591 10.52 -6.97 23.55
CA TRP A 591 10.72 -8.32 23.03
C TRP A 591 10.59 -9.34 24.15
N LYS A 592 9.70 -10.31 24.00
CA LYS A 592 9.55 -11.44 24.91
C LYS A 592 10.12 -12.70 24.28
N LYS A 593 10.98 -13.42 25.01
CA LYS A 593 11.36 -14.78 24.63
C LYS A 593 10.16 -15.70 24.82
N VAL A 594 9.76 -16.38 23.75
CA VAL A 594 8.65 -17.35 23.77
C VAL A 594 9.14 -18.79 23.61
N ALA A 595 10.21 -18.98 22.84
CA ALA A 595 10.76 -20.30 22.57
C ALA A 595 12.28 -20.27 22.35
N THR A 596 12.87 -21.46 22.45
CA THR A 596 14.21 -21.74 21.90
C THR A 596 13.97 -22.48 20.59
N GLY A 597 14.66 -22.09 19.53
CA GLY A 597 14.43 -22.64 18.19
C GLY A 597 15.26 -21.94 17.13
N GLN A 598 15.51 -22.67 16.04
CA GLN A 598 16.38 -22.27 14.92
C GLN A 598 15.60 -21.64 13.78
N ASP A 599 14.33 -22.02 13.64
CA ASP A 599 13.44 -21.51 12.61
C ASP A 599 12.07 -21.25 13.23
N LEU A 600 11.45 -20.17 12.77
CA LEU A 600 10.03 -19.92 12.88
C LEU A 600 9.52 -19.69 11.46
N VAL A 601 8.53 -20.46 11.04
CA VAL A 601 8.00 -20.45 9.68
C VAL A 601 6.51 -20.17 9.76
N VAL A 602 6.04 -19.15 9.05
CA VAL A 602 4.61 -18.96 8.83
C VAL A 602 4.30 -19.60 7.47
N PRO A 603 3.41 -20.61 7.40
CA PRO A 603 2.95 -21.19 6.12
C PRO A 603 2.45 -20.09 5.18
N ALA A 604 2.58 -20.23 3.87
CA ALA A 604 2.04 -19.21 2.94
C ALA A 604 0.53 -18.95 3.15
N PRO A 605 0.00 -17.78 2.77
CA PRO A 605 -1.44 -17.52 2.82
C PRO A 605 -2.19 -18.36 1.78
N GLN A 606 -3.47 -18.67 2.06
CA GLN A 606 -4.34 -19.49 1.20
C GLN A 606 -5.03 -18.71 0.09
#